data_AF-A0AAD3CJL2-F1
#
_entry.id   AF-A0AAD3CJL2-F1
#
_cell.length_a   1.000
_cell.length_b   1.000
_cell.length_c   1.000
_cell.angle_alpha   90.00
_cell.angle_beta   90.00
_cell.angle_gamma   90.00
#
_symmetry.space_group_name_H-M   'P 1'
#
loop_
_entity.id
_entity.type
_entity.pdbx_description
1 polymer ?
#
loop_
_entity_poly.entity_id
_entity_poly.type
_entity_poly.pdbx_seq_one_letter_code
_entity_poly.pdbx_strand_id
1 'polypeptide(L)'
;MYSKVILLLWISRVETILSFGYHTLHSQFSQQSYFHKNDAIHFRSKTTKLNLFGNSDGAFEEKDPRKIEFDIAEELENTSIPGEQPMDKKQTFVSYGDDLWQLRENLNTLSRKLIECIASGEDATSVRQEIRHLEAQDANTMYELELGRMNGAINEKRLDDAEDHAKNACHARNHLVQFSLEGLWVGKYGDSFEMVNITYAGDTLVAEKITGDENSSIPQGEISFQVDLSPNASVSLKDSKELPNIKLSEEAATRWGTSELQRFSGLGQVADEGFKNSQWMDGQLILISEDSFSMAWLPLGCQIFFGRPSPELSIAMMKKSMEQKLKKDDVDYSKKHAKQCFESTVDAICDGSLNDSSDSCIIFEDDISCFE
;
A
#
# COMPACT_ATOMS: atom_id res chain seq x y z
N MET A 1 34.49 10.83 -27.87
CA MET A 1 34.61 10.85 -26.39
C MET A 1 33.40 10.21 -25.69
N TYR A 2 32.16 10.41 -26.15
CA TYR A 2 30.95 9.83 -25.53
C TYR A 2 30.90 8.30 -25.45
N SER A 3 31.48 7.57 -26.40
CA SER A 3 31.48 6.10 -26.39
C SER A 3 32.32 5.47 -25.26
N LYS A 4 33.33 6.18 -24.73
CA LYS A 4 34.14 5.67 -23.60
C LYS A 4 33.46 5.84 -22.24
N VAL A 5 32.61 6.85 -22.09
CA VAL A 5 31.90 7.12 -20.82
C VAL A 5 30.75 6.13 -20.61
N ILE A 6 30.03 5.77 -21.68
CA ILE A 6 28.96 4.76 -21.62
C ILE A 6 29.55 3.36 -21.31
N LEU A 7 30.73 3.04 -21.86
CA LEU A 7 31.41 1.79 -21.56
C LEU A 7 31.85 1.72 -20.09
N LEU A 8 32.32 2.83 -19.49
CA LEU A 8 32.74 2.88 -18.09
C LEU A 8 31.58 2.78 -17.10
N LEU A 9 30.43 3.43 -17.38
CA LEU A 9 29.22 3.28 -16.56
C LEU A 9 28.65 1.85 -16.64
N TRP A 10 28.79 1.18 -17.79
CA TRP A 10 28.35 -0.20 -17.95
C TRP A 10 29.30 -1.21 -17.29
N ILE A 11 30.63 -1.02 -17.39
CA ILE A 11 31.63 -1.85 -16.69
C ILE A 11 31.45 -1.75 -15.16
N SER A 12 31.14 -0.56 -14.63
CA SER A 12 30.84 -0.40 -13.19
C SER A 12 29.61 -1.21 -12.74
N ARG A 13 28.59 -1.37 -13.61
CA ARG A 13 27.39 -2.17 -13.31
C ARG A 13 27.67 -3.68 -13.40
N VAL A 14 28.56 -4.11 -14.31
CA VAL A 14 28.96 -5.53 -14.48
C VAL A 14 29.97 -5.99 -13.42
N GLU A 15 30.93 -5.15 -13.00
CA GLU A 15 31.87 -5.48 -11.92
C GLU A 15 31.16 -5.63 -10.56
N THR A 16 30.07 -4.88 -10.34
CA THR A 16 29.23 -5.03 -9.13
C THR A 16 28.52 -6.39 -9.09
N ILE A 17 28.15 -6.94 -10.25
CA ILE A 17 27.50 -8.25 -10.37
C ILE A 17 28.53 -9.40 -10.23
N LEU A 18 29.76 -9.22 -10.72
CA LEU A 18 30.80 -10.27 -10.69
C LEU A 18 31.60 -10.32 -9.36
N SER A 19 31.74 -9.20 -8.64
CA SER A 19 32.43 -9.15 -7.34
C SER A 19 31.64 -9.78 -6.19
N PHE A 20 30.31 -9.90 -6.32
CA PHE A 20 29.46 -10.63 -5.37
C PHE A 20 29.66 -12.16 -5.39
N GLY A 21 30.24 -12.71 -6.47
CA GLY A 21 30.44 -14.16 -6.63
C GLY A 21 31.68 -14.74 -5.94
N TYR A 22 32.65 -13.91 -5.54
CA TYR A 22 33.98 -14.39 -5.12
C TYR A 22 34.36 -14.15 -3.65
N HIS A 23 33.57 -13.41 -2.87
CA HIS A 23 33.95 -13.04 -1.49
C HIS A 23 33.25 -13.81 -0.34
N THR A 24 32.38 -14.78 -0.62
CA THR A 24 31.59 -15.47 0.43
C THR A 24 32.11 -16.87 0.79
N LEU A 25 33.43 -17.08 0.77
CA LEU A 25 34.05 -18.34 1.23
C LEU A 25 35.38 -18.11 1.97
N HIS A 26 35.37 -17.35 3.07
CA HIS A 26 36.26 -17.59 4.22
C HIS A 26 36.04 -16.54 5.31
N SER A 27 35.29 -16.90 6.37
CA SER A 27 35.57 -16.51 7.75
C SER A 27 34.51 -17.09 8.68
N GLN A 28 34.87 -18.15 9.41
CA GLN A 28 34.18 -18.60 10.62
C GLN A 28 34.94 -18.11 11.87
N PHE A 29 34.21 -18.10 13.00
CA PHE A 29 34.62 -17.88 14.41
C PHE A 29 34.80 -16.41 14.83
N SER A 30 34.21 -15.91 15.93
CA SER A 30 33.72 -16.53 17.16
C SER A 30 32.77 -15.57 17.88
N GLN A 31 31.58 -16.03 18.28
CA GLN A 31 30.99 -15.80 19.62
C GLN A 31 29.70 -16.62 19.79
N GLN A 32 29.78 -17.67 20.61
CA GLN A 32 28.66 -18.29 21.35
C GLN A 32 28.14 -17.26 22.38
N SER A 33 26.89 -17.16 22.82
CA SER A 33 25.85 -18.12 23.25
C SER A 33 24.62 -17.22 23.57
N TYR A 34 23.33 -17.50 23.36
CA TYR A 34 22.45 -18.60 23.70
C TYR A 34 21.16 -18.35 22.90
N PHE A 35 20.60 -19.34 22.20
CA PHE A 35 19.14 -19.61 22.16
C PHE A 35 18.91 -20.93 21.40
N HIS A 36 17.93 -21.68 21.89
CA HIS A 36 17.69 -23.09 21.56
C HIS A 36 17.21 -23.34 20.13
N LYS A 37 17.78 -24.42 19.56
CA LYS A 37 17.22 -25.41 18.63
C LYS A 37 16.09 -24.97 17.68
N ASN A 38 16.47 -24.96 16.40
CA ASN A 38 15.62 -25.11 15.23
C ASN A 38 14.58 -26.23 15.40
N ASP A 39 13.32 -25.85 15.39
CA ASP A 39 12.24 -26.69 14.87
C ASP A 39 11.78 -26.10 13.54
N ALA A 40 11.69 -26.97 12.53
CA ALA A 40 11.13 -26.63 11.23
C ALA A 40 9.72 -26.04 11.43
N ILE A 41 9.51 -24.82 10.91
CA ILE A 41 8.20 -24.17 10.90
C ILE A 41 7.30 -24.94 9.92
N HIS A 42 6.61 -25.94 10.45
CA HIS A 42 5.49 -26.58 9.77
C HIS A 42 4.30 -25.61 9.81
N PHE A 43 4.05 -24.95 8.69
CA PHE A 43 2.92 -24.05 8.50
C PHE A 43 1.60 -24.87 8.54
N ARG A 44 1.03 -25.05 9.74
CA ARG A 44 -0.25 -25.74 9.93
C ARG A 44 -1.35 -24.69 10.14
N SER A 45 -1.90 -24.18 9.05
CA SER A 45 -3.18 -23.46 9.07
C SER A 45 -4.25 -24.42 9.57
N LYS A 46 -4.74 -24.21 10.80
CA LYS A 46 -5.95 -24.85 11.30
C LYS A 46 -7.14 -24.10 10.73
N THR A 47 -7.71 -24.61 9.65
CA THR A 47 -9.02 -24.20 9.14
C THR A 47 -10.10 -24.70 10.09
N THR A 48 -10.56 -23.82 10.98
CA THR A 48 -11.79 -24.04 11.76
C THR A 48 -12.98 -23.89 10.84
N LYS A 49 -13.60 -25.00 10.42
CA LYS A 49 -14.90 -25.00 9.74
C LYS A 49 -15.99 -24.62 10.75
N LEU A 50 -16.44 -23.37 10.70
CA LEU A 50 -17.69 -22.94 11.34
C LEU A 50 -18.85 -23.39 10.45
N ASN A 51 -19.51 -24.48 10.84
CA ASN A 51 -20.82 -24.86 10.32
C ASN A 51 -21.87 -23.98 11.01
N LEU A 52 -22.19 -22.84 10.40
CA LEU A 52 -23.45 -22.14 10.62
C LEU A 52 -24.19 -22.20 9.28
N PHE A 53 -25.37 -22.81 9.30
CA PHE A 53 -26.57 -22.61 8.47
C PHE A 53 -27.28 -23.95 8.30
N GLY A 54 -28.44 -24.03 8.95
CA GLY A 54 -29.35 -25.16 8.88
C GLY A 54 -30.09 -25.19 7.55
N ASN A 55 -30.34 -26.41 7.07
CA ASN A 55 -31.14 -26.69 5.88
C ASN A 55 -32.59 -26.23 6.10
N SER A 56 -33.09 -25.38 5.20
CA SER A 56 -34.51 -25.25 4.91
C SER A 56 -34.70 -25.26 3.40
N ASP A 57 -35.19 -26.39 2.89
CA ASP A 57 -35.62 -26.56 1.50
C ASP A 57 -36.90 -25.73 1.26
N GLY A 58 -36.77 -24.67 0.48
CA GLY A 58 -37.88 -23.85 0.02
C GLY A 58 -37.48 -23.12 -1.26
N ALA A 59 -37.88 -23.66 -2.41
CA ALA A 59 -37.64 -23.06 -3.71
C ALA A 59 -38.54 -21.81 -3.89
N PHE A 60 -37.96 -20.63 -3.67
CA PHE A 60 -38.47 -19.36 -4.16
C PHE A 60 -37.43 -18.80 -5.15
N GLU A 61 -37.88 -18.48 -6.37
CA GLU A 61 -37.09 -17.69 -7.32
C GLU A 61 -36.91 -16.28 -6.75
N GLU A 62 -35.80 -16.10 -6.04
CA GLU A 62 -35.35 -14.82 -5.50
C GLU A 62 -34.84 -13.96 -6.65
N LYS A 63 -35.67 -13.03 -7.13
CA LYS A 63 -35.21 -11.96 -8.03
C LYS A 63 -34.26 -11.06 -7.25
N ASP A 64 -32.99 -11.03 -7.66
CA ASP A 64 -31.94 -10.21 -7.05
C ASP A 64 -32.36 -8.73 -7.02
N PRO A 65 -32.60 -8.15 -5.83
CA PRO A 65 -32.99 -6.75 -5.71
C PRO A 65 -31.89 -5.77 -6.15
N ARG A 66 -30.64 -6.24 -6.37
CA ARG A 66 -29.54 -5.42 -6.85
C ARG A 66 -29.54 -5.17 -8.35
N LYS A 67 -30.40 -5.82 -9.13
CA LYS A 67 -30.40 -5.65 -10.59
C LYS A 67 -30.97 -4.31 -11.07
N ILE A 68 -31.73 -3.59 -10.22
CA ILE A 68 -32.35 -2.31 -10.59
C ILE A 68 -31.39 -1.14 -10.38
N GLU A 69 -30.38 -1.28 -9.52
CA GLU A 69 -29.46 -0.18 -9.17
C GLU A 69 -28.32 0.01 -10.18
N PHE A 70 -28.02 -1.01 -11.00
CA PHE A 70 -26.98 -0.92 -12.03
C PHE A 70 -27.48 -0.43 -13.40
N ASP A 71 -28.78 -0.52 -13.69
CA ASP A 71 -29.36 -0.05 -14.96
C ASP A 71 -29.50 1.48 -15.02
N ILE A 72 -29.41 2.20 -13.89
CA ILE A 72 -29.53 3.68 -13.83
C ILE A 72 -28.17 4.37 -14.03
N ALA A 73 -27.07 3.70 -13.75
CA ALA A 73 -25.73 4.27 -13.91
C ALA A 73 -25.25 4.29 -15.38
N GLU A 74 -25.80 3.41 -16.23
CA GLU A 74 -25.37 3.25 -17.62
C GLU A 74 -25.95 4.32 -18.58
N GLU A 75 -26.99 5.06 -18.16
CA GLU A 75 -27.62 6.10 -19.00
C GLU A 75 -26.95 7.48 -18.90
N LEU A 76 -26.06 7.72 -17.94
CA LEU A 76 -25.40 9.03 -17.75
C LEU A 76 -24.03 9.18 -18.42
N GLU A 77 -23.44 8.11 -18.97
CA GLU A 77 -22.12 8.19 -19.64
C GLU A 77 -22.19 8.58 -21.14
N ASN A 78 -23.38 8.75 -21.72
CA ASN A 78 -23.54 8.93 -23.18
C ASN A 78 -23.61 10.39 -23.68
N THR A 79 -23.15 11.37 -22.92
CA THR A 79 -23.01 12.77 -23.41
C THR A 79 -21.57 13.07 -23.84
N SER A 80 -21.12 12.44 -24.92
CA SER A 80 -19.78 12.64 -25.49
C SER A 80 -19.74 13.89 -26.39
N ILE A 81 -18.85 14.83 -26.06
CA ILE A 81 -18.45 15.95 -26.89
C ILE A 81 -17.60 15.41 -28.07
N PRO A 82 -17.83 15.82 -29.32
CA PRO A 82 -17.01 15.40 -30.45
C PRO A 82 -15.69 16.17 -30.49
N GLY A 83 -14.59 15.55 -30.06
CA GLY A 83 -13.24 16.11 -30.18
C GLY A 83 -12.16 15.09 -29.83
N GLU A 84 -11.26 14.85 -30.79
CA GLU A 84 -10.08 13.95 -30.75
C GLU A 84 -10.40 12.46 -30.73
N GLN A 85 -10.08 11.78 -31.84
CA GLN A 85 -10.08 10.31 -31.87
C GLN A 85 -8.96 9.82 -30.94
N PRO A 86 -9.28 9.02 -29.90
CA PRO A 86 -8.25 8.42 -29.06
C PRO A 86 -7.41 7.52 -29.96
N MET A 87 -6.16 7.89 -30.20
CA MET A 87 -5.19 6.90 -30.66
C MET A 87 -5.22 5.80 -29.62
N ASP A 88 -5.66 4.60 -30.01
CA ASP A 88 -5.66 3.40 -29.17
C ASP A 88 -4.35 3.37 -28.39
N LYS A 89 -4.43 3.73 -27.10
CA LYS A 89 -3.28 3.72 -26.19
C LYS A 89 -2.98 2.25 -25.98
N LYS A 90 -2.24 1.67 -26.92
CA LYS A 90 -1.72 0.31 -26.81
C LYS A 90 -1.10 0.20 -25.43
N GLN A 91 -1.71 -0.65 -24.61
CA GLN A 91 -1.27 -0.95 -23.27
C GLN A 91 0.24 -1.22 -23.33
N THR A 92 1.01 -0.28 -22.80
CA THR A 92 2.47 -0.24 -23.04
C THR A 92 3.20 -1.20 -22.11
N PHE A 93 2.61 -1.46 -20.95
CA PHE A 93 3.17 -2.31 -19.90
C PHE A 93 2.43 -3.64 -19.78
N VAL A 94 3.18 -4.68 -19.46
CA VAL A 94 2.63 -6.00 -19.14
C VAL A 94 1.95 -5.96 -17.77
N SER A 95 0.80 -6.62 -17.64
CA SER A 95 0.05 -6.74 -16.39
C SER A 95 0.82 -7.52 -15.32
N TYR A 96 0.56 -7.22 -14.05
CA TYR A 96 1.09 -8.00 -12.94
C TYR A 96 0.63 -9.47 -13.00
N GLY A 97 1.48 -10.41 -12.58
CA GLY A 97 1.22 -11.84 -12.60
C GLY A 97 2.22 -12.61 -13.45
N ASP A 98 1.79 -13.75 -13.99
CA ASP A 98 2.68 -14.67 -14.73
C ASP A 98 3.25 -14.07 -16.03
N ASP A 99 2.52 -13.19 -16.70
CA ASP A 99 3.01 -12.51 -17.90
C ASP A 99 4.24 -11.64 -17.59
N LEU A 100 4.21 -10.91 -16.46
CA LEU A 100 5.35 -10.12 -15.99
C LEU A 100 6.55 -11.03 -15.65
N TRP A 101 6.29 -12.18 -15.04
CA TRP A 101 7.34 -13.14 -14.69
C TRP A 101 7.98 -13.77 -15.93
N GLN A 102 7.17 -14.15 -16.91
CA GLN A 102 7.66 -14.65 -18.20
C GLN A 102 8.49 -13.59 -18.93
N LEU A 103 8.05 -12.33 -18.92
CA LEU A 103 8.81 -11.21 -19.48
C LEU A 103 10.19 -11.08 -18.82
N ARG A 104 10.25 -11.15 -17.48
CA ARG A 104 11.50 -11.07 -16.71
C ARG A 104 12.40 -12.29 -16.93
N GLU A 105 11.83 -13.48 -17.10
CA GLU A 105 12.59 -14.68 -17.46
C GLU A 105 13.21 -14.57 -18.86
N ASN A 106 12.45 -14.04 -19.82
CA ASN A 106 12.94 -13.77 -21.18
C ASN A 106 14.09 -12.74 -21.16
N LEU A 107 13.95 -11.65 -20.39
CA LEU A 107 15.00 -10.67 -20.17
C LEU A 107 16.27 -11.30 -19.59
N ASN A 108 16.13 -12.17 -18.59
CA ASN A 108 17.26 -12.90 -18.00
C ASN A 108 17.95 -13.82 -19.02
N THR A 109 17.17 -14.51 -19.84
CA THR A 109 17.68 -15.40 -20.89
C THR A 109 18.44 -14.62 -21.96
N LEU A 110 17.88 -13.51 -22.45
CA LEU A 110 18.54 -12.63 -23.40
C LEU A 110 19.79 -11.97 -22.82
N SER A 111 19.78 -11.63 -21.53
CA SER A 111 20.95 -11.08 -20.84
C SER A 111 22.11 -12.07 -20.80
N ARG A 112 21.84 -13.37 -20.54
CA ARG A 112 22.87 -14.42 -20.63
C ARG A 112 23.39 -14.57 -22.06
N LYS A 113 22.48 -14.62 -23.04
CA LYS A 113 22.85 -14.68 -24.46
C LYS A 113 23.69 -13.49 -24.90
N LEU A 114 23.39 -12.29 -24.39
CA LEU A 114 24.17 -11.09 -24.66
C LEU A 114 25.62 -11.23 -24.17
N ILE A 115 25.81 -11.77 -22.96
CA ILE A 115 27.15 -12.03 -22.40
C ILE A 115 27.90 -13.05 -23.27
N GLU A 116 27.22 -14.12 -23.71
CA GLU A 116 27.80 -15.13 -24.60
C GLU A 116 28.23 -14.55 -25.95
N CYS A 117 27.38 -13.75 -26.62
CA CYS A 117 27.73 -13.07 -27.87
C CYS A 117 28.94 -12.12 -27.71
N ILE A 118 29.00 -11.39 -26.58
CA ILE A 118 30.14 -10.51 -26.28
C ILE A 118 31.41 -11.34 -26.08
N ALA A 119 31.32 -12.48 -25.41
CA ALA A 119 32.46 -13.36 -25.15
C ALA A 119 32.98 -14.07 -26.42
N SER A 120 32.08 -14.42 -27.36
CA SER A 120 32.42 -15.05 -28.63
C SER A 120 32.88 -14.06 -29.71
N GLY A 121 32.66 -12.75 -29.50
CA GLY A 121 32.95 -11.71 -30.49
C GLY A 121 31.90 -11.60 -31.61
N GLU A 122 30.73 -12.21 -31.42
CA GLU A 122 29.59 -12.12 -32.33
C GLU A 122 28.89 -10.74 -32.23
N ASP A 123 28.15 -10.36 -33.26
CA ASP A 123 27.36 -9.12 -33.24
C ASP A 123 26.18 -9.23 -32.26
N ALA A 124 26.28 -8.50 -31.16
CA ALA A 124 25.28 -8.43 -30.11
C ALA A 124 24.16 -7.39 -30.36
N THR A 125 24.14 -6.72 -31.51
CA THR A 125 23.21 -5.60 -31.75
C THR A 125 21.74 -6.01 -31.71
N SER A 126 21.39 -7.15 -32.32
CA SER A 126 20.01 -7.66 -32.31
C SER A 126 19.54 -8.01 -30.89
N VAL A 127 20.39 -8.69 -30.09
CA VAL A 127 20.06 -9.05 -28.71
C VAL A 127 19.85 -7.79 -27.85
N ARG A 128 20.67 -6.75 -28.03
CA ARG A 128 20.49 -5.47 -27.30
C ARG A 128 19.20 -4.77 -27.66
N GLN A 129 18.79 -4.80 -28.93
CA GLN A 129 17.52 -4.20 -29.36
C GLN A 129 16.33 -4.93 -28.74
N GLU A 130 16.39 -6.26 -28.68
CA GLU A 130 15.34 -7.09 -28.08
C GLU A 130 15.23 -6.87 -26.57
N ILE A 131 16.36 -6.79 -25.85
CA ILE A 131 16.37 -6.46 -24.42
C ILE A 131 15.71 -5.09 -24.19
N ARG A 132 16.09 -4.06 -24.95
CA ARG A 132 15.48 -2.72 -24.81
C ARG A 132 13.98 -2.72 -25.08
N HIS A 133 13.52 -3.57 -26.01
CA HIS A 133 12.11 -3.70 -26.30
C HIS A 133 11.33 -4.31 -25.13
N LEU A 134 11.87 -5.37 -24.51
CA LEU A 134 11.25 -6.01 -23.34
C LEU A 134 11.37 -5.13 -22.08
N GLU A 135 12.49 -4.45 -21.86
CA GLU A 135 12.66 -3.48 -20.76
C GLU A 135 11.63 -2.36 -20.85
N ALA A 136 11.25 -1.94 -22.07
CA ALA A 136 10.24 -0.91 -22.27
C ALA A 136 8.82 -1.36 -21.88
N GLN A 137 8.59 -2.66 -21.76
CA GLN A 137 7.32 -3.27 -21.37
C GLN A 137 7.23 -3.58 -19.87
N ASP A 138 8.34 -3.59 -19.13
CA ASP A 138 8.35 -3.72 -17.67
C ASP A 138 8.23 -2.35 -17.00
N ALA A 139 7.07 -2.07 -16.39
CA ALA A 139 6.81 -0.81 -15.71
C ALA A 139 7.86 -0.50 -14.63
N ASN A 140 8.40 -1.51 -13.94
CA ASN A 140 9.38 -1.29 -12.87
C ASN A 140 10.73 -0.83 -13.43
N THR A 141 11.17 -1.51 -14.49
CA THR A 141 12.41 -1.16 -15.19
C THR A 141 12.30 0.22 -15.82
N MET A 142 11.17 0.54 -16.45
CA MET A 142 10.93 1.86 -17.01
C MET A 142 10.93 2.94 -15.94
N TYR A 143 10.29 2.69 -14.80
CA TYR A 143 10.25 3.63 -13.69
C TYR A 143 11.65 3.95 -13.16
N GLU A 144 12.47 2.93 -12.89
CA GLU A 144 13.87 3.09 -12.46
C GLU A 144 14.69 3.87 -13.49
N LEU A 145 14.57 3.51 -14.76
CA LEU A 145 15.32 4.11 -15.86
C LEU A 145 15.00 5.61 -16.01
N GLU A 146 13.72 5.96 -15.99
CA GLU A 146 13.27 7.35 -16.14
C GLU A 146 13.61 8.18 -14.90
N LEU A 147 13.55 7.63 -13.68
CA LEU A 147 14.08 8.30 -12.49
C LEU A 147 15.57 8.59 -12.60
N GLY A 148 16.36 7.63 -13.09
CA GLY A 148 17.79 7.81 -13.33
C GLY A 148 18.08 8.91 -14.36
N ARG A 149 17.31 8.95 -15.45
CA ARG A 149 17.42 9.97 -16.50
C ARG A 149 17.00 11.36 -16.02
N MET A 150 15.91 11.44 -15.27
CA MET A 150 15.45 12.67 -14.60
C MET A 150 16.57 13.25 -13.72
N ASN A 151 17.13 12.44 -12.83
CA ASN A 151 18.22 12.87 -11.94
C ASN A 151 19.47 13.30 -12.72
N GLY A 152 19.82 12.58 -13.79
CA GLY A 152 20.91 12.97 -14.71
C GLY A 152 20.67 14.34 -15.36
N ALA A 153 19.45 14.57 -15.87
CA ALA A 153 19.05 15.83 -16.48
C ALA A 153 19.06 17.00 -15.48
N ILE A 154 18.59 16.78 -14.24
CA ILE A 154 18.68 17.76 -13.14
C ILE A 154 20.14 18.15 -12.88
N ASN A 155 21.04 17.16 -12.77
CA ASN A 155 22.47 17.39 -12.52
C ASN A 155 23.14 18.18 -13.66
N GLU A 156 22.68 17.97 -14.90
CA GLU A 156 23.15 18.69 -16.09
C GLU A 156 22.44 20.03 -16.33
N LYS A 157 21.49 20.42 -15.45
CA LYS A 157 20.65 21.62 -15.58
C LYS A 157 19.76 21.64 -16.83
N ARG A 158 19.41 20.48 -17.37
CA ARG A 158 18.42 20.31 -18.46
C ARG A 158 17.04 20.12 -17.85
N LEU A 159 16.43 21.20 -17.35
CA LEU A 159 15.18 21.12 -16.57
C LEU A 159 13.98 20.64 -17.39
N ASP A 160 13.89 21.02 -18.66
CA ASP A 160 12.79 20.58 -19.55
C ASP A 160 12.83 19.05 -19.73
N ASP A 161 14.02 18.50 -20.03
CA ASP A 161 14.20 17.06 -20.17
C ASP A 161 13.92 16.31 -18.86
N ALA A 162 14.27 16.92 -17.71
CA ALA A 162 13.96 16.35 -16.40
C ALA A 162 12.46 16.27 -16.16
N GLU A 163 11.68 17.27 -16.57
CA GLU A 163 10.23 17.27 -16.46
C GLU A 163 9.60 16.16 -17.31
N ASP A 164 10.09 15.97 -18.53
CA ASP A 164 9.61 14.90 -19.42
C ASP A 164 9.91 13.51 -18.85
N HIS A 165 11.12 13.30 -18.33
CA HIS A 165 11.47 12.07 -17.63
C HIS A 165 10.63 11.85 -16.36
N ALA A 166 10.31 12.92 -15.61
CA ALA A 166 9.44 12.82 -14.45
C ALA A 166 8.01 12.38 -14.82
N LYS A 167 7.47 12.90 -15.94
CA LYS A 167 6.15 12.48 -16.47
C LYS A 167 6.15 11.01 -16.85
N ASN A 168 7.18 10.53 -17.55
CA ASN A 168 7.31 9.13 -17.93
C ASN A 168 7.47 8.22 -16.72
N ALA A 169 8.28 8.62 -15.73
CA ALA A 169 8.43 7.91 -14.47
C ALA A 169 7.10 7.80 -13.73
N CYS A 170 6.35 8.90 -13.61
CA CYS A 170 5.01 8.90 -13.02
C CYS A 170 4.04 7.98 -13.76
N HIS A 171 4.08 7.99 -15.10
CA HIS A 171 3.25 7.10 -15.92
C HIS A 171 3.55 5.62 -15.66
N ALA A 172 4.84 5.24 -15.60
CA ALA A 172 5.25 3.88 -15.27
C ALA A 172 4.86 3.51 -13.83
N ARG A 173 5.06 4.42 -12.86
CA ARG A 173 4.68 4.23 -11.45
C ARG A 173 3.20 3.90 -11.27
N ASN A 174 2.32 4.51 -12.06
CA ASN A 174 0.88 4.25 -11.98
C ASN A 174 0.46 2.85 -12.48
N HIS A 175 1.36 2.10 -13.13
CA HIS A 175 1.12 0.72 -13.57
C HIS A 175 1.74 -0.33 -12.62
N LEU A 176 2.40 0.13 -11.57
CA LEU A 176 3.03 -0.73 -10.58
C LEU A 176 2.05 -1.03 -9.44
N VAL A 177 1.73 -2.32 -9.27
CA VAL A 177 0.73 -2.78 -8.29
C VAL A 177 1.06 -2.35 -6.85
N GLN A 178 2.34 -2.23 -6.49
CA GLN A 178 2.76 -1.77 -5.17
C GLN A 178 2.34 -0.32 -4.87
N PHE A 179 2.07 0.49 -5.90
CA PHE A 179 1.59 1.87 -5.78
C PHE A 179 0.05 1.98 -5.91
N SER A 180 -0.65 0.88 -6.13
CA SER A 180 -2.12 0.81 -6.21
C SER A 180 -2.81 0.42 -4.90
N LEU A 181 -2.05 0.39 -3.79
CA LEU A 181 -2.55 0.03 -2.47
C LEU A 181 -3.21 1.20 -1.69
N GLU A 182 -3.40 2.38 -2.27
CA GLU A 182 -3.98 3.53 -1.55
C GLU A 182 -5.38 3.24 -1.01
N GLY A 183 -5.72 3.75 0.18
CA GLY A 183 -7.07 3.72 0.76
C GLY A 183 -7.23 2.77 1.95
N LEU A 184 -8.46 2.34 2.22
CA LEU A 184 -8.79 1.55 3.41
C LEU A 184 -8.54 0.05 3.22
N TRP A 185 -8.02 -0.58 4.26
CA TRP A 185 -7.69 -2.00 4.32
C TRP A 185 -8.02 -2.58 5.69
N VAL A 186 -8.49 -3.82 5.74
CA VAL A 186 -8.78 -4.52 7.00
C VAL A 186 -7.87 -5.72 7.14
N GLY A 187 -7.24 -5.83 8.31
CA GLY A 187 -6.41 -6.97 8.68
C GLY A 187 -6.75 -7.49 10.07
N LYS A 188 -6.41 -8.76 10.35
CA LYS A 188 -6.65 -9.38 11.65
C LYS A 188 -5.43 -9.21 12.56
N TYR A 189 -5.57 -8.41 13.62
CA TYR A 189 -4.54 -8.17 14.62
C TYR A 189 -4.89 -8.96 15.89
N GLY A 190 -4.22 -10.08 16.11
CA GLY A 190 -4.58 -11.00 17.20
C GLY A 190 -5.98 -11.58 16.99
N ASP A 191 -6.90 -11.25 17.89
CA ASP A 191 -8.29 -11.74 17.86
C ASP A 191 -9.29 -10.75 17.24
N SER A 192 -8.88 -9.50 16.99
CA SER A 192 -9.74 -8.45 16.43
C SER A 192 -9.39 -8.15 14.96
N PHE A 193 -10.38 -7.62 14.23
CA PHE A 193 -10.15 -7.02 12.92
C PHE A 193 -9.96 -5.53 13.11
N GLU A 194 -8.93 -5.00 12.48
CA GLU A 194 -8.58 -3.59 12.56
C GLU A 194 -8.33 -3.04 11.16
N MET A 195 -8.70 -1.79 10.98
CA MET A 195 -8.62 -1.06 9.72
C MET A 195 -7.41 -0.14 9.71
N VAL A 196 -6.73 -0.10 8.58
CA VAL A 196 -5.65 0.84 8.27
C VAL A 196 -5.99 1.64 7.03
N ASN A 197 -5.49 2.87 6.95
CA ASN A 197 -5.50 3.68 5.74
C ASN A 197 -4.09 3.74 5.19
N ILE A 198 -3.95 3.36 3.93
CA ILE A 198 -2.67 3.38 3.22
C ILE A 198 -2.59 4.65 2.40
N THR A 199 -1.47 5.36 2.56
CA THR A 199 -1.09 6.54 1.78
C THR A 199 0.37 6.42 1.35
N TYR A 200 0.83 7.33 0.48
CA TYR A 200 2.21 7.35 0.00
C TYR A 200 2.91 8.68 0.32
N ALA A 201 4.14 8.58 0.83
CA ALA A 201 5.09 9.67 0.90
C ALA A 201 6.23 9.40 -0.11
N GLY A 202 6.03 9.83 -1.36
CA GLY A 202 6.91 9.46 -2.47
C GLY A 202 6.84 7.95 -2.76
N ASP A 203 7.97 7.25 -2.55
CA ASP A 203 8.06 5.80 -2.72
C ASP A 203 7.92 5.04 -1.40
N THR A 204 7.60 5.72 -0.31
CA THR A 204 7.31 5.09 0.97
C THR A 204 5.80 4.92 1.14
N LEU A 205 5.36 3.67 1.31
CA LEU A 205 4.00 3.34 1.73
C LEU A 205 3.87 3.56 3.24
N VAL A 206 2.83 4.24 3.67
CA VAL A 206 2.54 4.53 5.09
C VAL A 206 1.14 4.04 5.43
N ALA A 207 1.04 3.13 6.39
CA ALA A 207 -0.23 2.59 6.87
C ALA A 207 -0.59 3.16 8.25
N GLU A 208 -1.57 4.06 8.30
CA GLU A 208 -2.09 4.66 9.52
C GLU A 208 -3.25 3.84 10.08
N LYS A 209 -3.29 3.66 11.40
CA LYS A 209 -4.34 2.92 12.08
C LYS A 209 -5.64 3.73 12.14
N ILE A 210 -6.70 3.25 11.50
CA ILE A 210 -8.02 3.92 11.51
C ILE A 210 -8.91 3.40 12.63
N THR A 211 -8.80 2.13 12.99
CA THR A 211 -9.49 1.57 14.14
C THR A 211 -8.51 0.82 15.02
N GLY A 212 -8.69 0.92 16.33
CA GLY A 212 -8.01 0.11 17.34
C GLY A 212 -8.77 0.25 18.64
N ASP A 213 -8.71 -0.76 19.51
CA ASP A 213 -9.20 -0.62 20.87
C ASP A 213 -8.13 0.01 21.78
N GLU A 214 -8.49 0.40 23.00
CA GLU A 214 -7.56 1.06 23.91
C GLU A 214 -6.48 0.12 24.45
N ASN A 215 -6.80 -1.17 24.43
CA ASN A 215 -5.88 -2.24 24.77
C ASN A 215 -5.02 -2.65 23.57
N SER A 216 -5.26 -2.06 22.39
CA SER A 216 -4.44 -2.33 21.22
C SER A 216 -3.04 -1.83 21.50
N SER A 217 -2.07 -2.63 21.04
CA SER A 217 -0.68 -2.22 21.04
C SER A 217 -0.50 -0.90 20.30
N ILE A 218 -1.22 -0.65 19.22
CA ILE A 218 -1.04 0.52 18.35
C ILE A 218 -2.37 1.30 18.26
N PRO A 219 -2.45 2.49 18.87
CA PRO A 219 -3.70 3.23 18.95
C PRO A 219 -4.09 3.83 17.59
N GLN A 220 -5.36 4.21 17.46
CA GLN A 220 -5.86 4.91 16.28
C GLN A 220 -5.11 6.23 16.05
N GLY A 221 -4.76 6.50 14.78
CA GLY A 221 -3.98 7.66 14.35
C GLY A 221 -2.47 7.40 14.28
N GLU A 222 -2.00 6.30 14.86
CA GLU A 222 -0.58 5.94 14.80
C GLU A 222 -0.25 5.13 13.54
N ILE A 223 1.01 5.18 13.14
CA ILE A 223 1.49 4.46 11.96
C ILE A 223 1.77 3.00 12.33
N SER A 224 0.94 2.09 11.81
CA SER A 224 1.09 0.65 12.04
C SER A 224 2.32 0.08 11.34
N PHE A 225 2.58 0.49 10.10
CA PHE A 225 3.77 0.09 9.36
C PHE A 225 4.12 1.07 8.23
N GLN A 226 5.38 1.03 7.80
CA GLN A 226 5.90 1.76 6.64
C GLN A 226 6.73 0.81 5.76
N VAL A 227 6.73 1.03 4.45
CA VAL A 227 7.44 0.15 3.50
C VAL A 227 8.13 0.99 2.44
N ASP A 228 9.41 0.74 2.19
CA ASP A 228 10.14 1.36 1.08
C ASP A 228 9.86 0.57 -0.20
N LEU A 229 9.19 1.21 -1.15
CA LEU A 229 8.83 0.65 -2.45
C LEU A 229 9.76 1.13 -3.57
N SER A 230 10.83 1.86 -3.23
CA SER A 230 11.75 2.38 -4.24
C SER A 230 12.44 1.23 -5.00
N PRO A 231 12.60 1.34 -6.33
CA PRO A 231 13.24 0.29 -7.13
C PRO A 231 14.71 0.08 -6.74
N ASN A 232 15.34 1.09 -6.13
CA ASN A 232 16.75 1.11 -5.72
C ASN A 232 16.98 0.82 -4.24
N ALA A 233 15.96 0.37 -3.48
CA ALA A 233 16.13 -0.04 -2.09
C ALA A 233 17.26 -1.07 -1.91
N SER A 234 17.67 -1.74 -2.99
CA SER A 234 18.77 -2.71 -3.04
C SER A 234 20.19 -2.16 -3.11
N VAL A 235 20.40 -0.93 -3.60
CA VAL A 235 21.75 -0.48 -3.99
C VAL A 235 22.39 0.44 -2.94
N SER A 236 21.61 1.15 -2.13
CA SER A 236 22.13 2.30 -1.36
C SER A 236 22.33 2.08 0.14
N LEU A 237 21.90 0.96 0.73
CA LEU A 237 22.30 0.60 2.09
C LEU A 237 23.21 -0.61 2.00
N LYS A 238 24.42 -0.51 2.54
CA LYS A 238 25.42 -1.59 2.56
C LYS A 238 24.93 -2.89 3.23
N ASP A 239 23.73 -2.88 3.81
CA ASP A 239 23.06 -4.00 4.48
C ASP A 239 21.62 -4.26 4.01
N SER A 240 21.04 -3.51 3.05
CA SER A 240 19.68 -3.79 2.54
C SER A 240 19.72 -4.93 1.53
N LYS A 241 19.79 -6.15 2.06
CA LYS A 241 19.71 -7.37 1.27
C LYS A 241 18.37 -7.41 0.52
N GLU A 242 18.42 -7.33 -0.82
CA GLU A 242 17.26 -7.60 -1.68
C GLU A 242 16.54 -8.84 -1.19
N LEU A 243 15.24 -8.70 -0.94
CA LEU A 243 14.39 -9.81 -0.59
C LEU A 243 13.98 -10.50 -1.89
N PRO A 244 14.46 -11.73 -2.17
CA PRO A 244 14.07 -12.39 -3.42
C PRO A 244 12.56 -12.63 -3.45
N ASN A 245 11.92 -12.73 -4.61
CA ASN A 245 10.51 -13.07 -4.66
C ASN A 245 10.22 -14.43 -4.00
N ILE A 246 9.01 -14.60 -3.47
CA ILE A 246 8.56 -15.90 -2.96
C ILE A 246 8.05 -16.72 -4.14
N LYS A 247 8.76 -17.80 -4.48
CA LYS A 247 8.28 -18.78 -5.46
C LYS A 247 7.20 -19.66 -4.84
N LEU A 248 6.06 -19.74 -5.50
CA LEU A 248 4.92 -20.53 -5.06
C LEU A 248 4.98 -21.95 -5.64
N SER A 249 4.37 -22.91 -4.93
CA SER A 249 4.09 -24.22 -5.52
C SER A 249 2.99 -24.09 -6.57
N GLU A 250 2.88 -25.04 -7.50
CA GLU A 250 1.85 -25.04 -8.56
C GLU A 250 0.42 -24.93 -8.00
N GLU A 251 0.14 -25.64 -6.90
CA GLU A 251 -1.16 -25.57 -6.21
C GLU A 251 -1.44 -24.17 -5.63
N ALA A 252 -0.42 -23.51 -5.08
CA ALA A 252 -0.55 -22.15 -4.56
C ALA A 252 -0.63 -21.12 -5.69
N ALA A 253 0.14 -21.31 -6.75
CA ALA A 253 0.13 -20.45 -7.93
C ALA A 253 -1.24 -20.44 -8.60
N THR A 254 -1.90 -21.60 -8.71
CA THR A 254 -3.27 -21.70 -9.23
C THR A 254 -4.28 -20.96 -8.35
N ARG A 255 -4.08 -20.94 -7.02
CA ARG A 255 -4.97 -20.21 -6.09
C ARG A 255 -4.79 -18.70 -6.15
N TRP A 256 -3.55 -18.24 -6.30
CA TRP A 256 -3.22 -16.81 -6.28
C TRP A 256 -3.15 -16.18 -7.67
N GLY A 257 -3.20 -16.97 -8.74
CA GLY A 257 -3.09 -16.49 -10.12
C GLY A 257 -1.68 -16.03 -10.49
N THR A 258 -0.66 -16.42 -9.72
CA THR A 258 0.74 -16.09 -10.01
C THR A 258 1.72 -17.09 -9.41
N SER A 259 2.82 -17.33 -10.10
CA SER A 259 3.91 -18.22 -9.69
C SER A 259 4.90 -17.60 -8.70
N GLU A 260 4.97 -16.27 -8.60
CA GLU A 260 5.86 -15.55 -7.69
C GLU A 260 5.16 -14.38 -6.99
N LEU A 261 5.49 -14.15 -5.71
CA LEU A 261 5.02 -12.99 -4.94
C LEU A 261 6.16 -12.00 -4.68
N GLN A 262 5.90 -10.72 -4.97
CA GLN A 262 6.84 -9.63 -4.69
C GLN A 262 6.96 -9.35 -3.20
N ARG A 263 8.17 -8.99 -2.78
CA ARG A 263 8.48 -8.62 -1.40
C ARG A 263 9.15 -7.27 -1.32
N PHE A 264 8.77 -6.50 -0.31
CA PHE A 264 9.39 -5.22 0.00
C PHE A 264 9.74 -5.17 1.48
N SER A 265 10.92 -4.65 1.78
CA SER A 265 11.36 -4.38 3.15
C SER A 265 10.55 -3.23 3.74
N GLY A 266 10.09 -3.41 4.97
CA GLY A 266 9.39 -2.37 5.72
C GLY A 266 9.71 -2.41 7.19
N LEU A 267 9.11 -1.48 7.91
CA LEU A 267 9.16 -1.37 9.35
C LEU A 267 7.73 -1.48 9.88
N GLY A 268 7.50 -2.42 10.78
CA GLY A 268 6.25 -2.54 11.52
C GLY A 268 6.41 -1.94 12.91
N GLN A 269 5.47 -1.10 13.32
CA GLN A 269 5.42 -0.60 14.70
C GLN A 269 4.89 -1.72 15.60
N VAL A 270 5.46 -1.83 16.79
CA VAL A 270 4.97 -2.72 17.85
C VAL A 270 5.06 -1.99 19.18
N ALA A 271 4.19 -2.33 20.11
CA ALA A 271 4.20 -1.80 21.46
C ALA A 271 3.46 -2.75 22.41
N ASP A 272 3.69 -2.58 23.70
CA ASP A 272 2.88 -3.21 24.73
C ASP A 272 1.51 -2.51 24.86
N GLU A 273 0.59 -3.15 25.59
CA GLU A 273 -0.76 -2.63 25.85
C GLU A 273 -0.74 -1.17 26.35
N GLY A 274 -1.57 -0.33 25.71
CA GLY A 274 -1.61 1.11 25.97
C GLY A 274 -0.43 1.88 25.33
N PHE A 275 0.09 1.38 24.21
CA PHE A 275 1.18 1.98 23.42
C PHE A 275 2.47 2.23 24.21
N LYS A 276 2.80 1.33 25.14
CA LYS A 276 4.02 1.42 25.94
C LYS A 276 5.18 0.74 25.23
N ASN A 277 6.40 1.27 25.42
CA ASN A 277 7.61 0.71 24.81
C ASN A 277 7.49 0.56 23.28
N SER A 278 6.90 1.56 22.62
CA SER A 278 6.74 1.51 21.17
C SER A 278 8.09 1.50 20.47
N GLN A 279 8.25 0.58 19.52
CA GLN A 279 9.45 0.41 18.74
C GLN A 279 9.12 -0.04 17.32
N TRP A 280 10.04 0.25 16.40
CA TRP A 280 9.99 -0.24 15.04
C TRP A 280 10.71 -1.58 14.95
N MET A 281 10.13 -2.52 14.21
CA MET A 281 10.70 -3.83 13.93
C MET A 281 10.75 -4.09 12.44
N ASP A 282 11.75 -4.86 12.01
CA ASP A 282 11.87 -5.29 10.62
C ASP A 282 10.64 -6.09 10.19
N GLY A 283 10.07 -5.68 9.07
CA GLY A 283 8.96 -6.36 8.46
C GLY A 283 9.09 -6.50 6.95
N GLN A 284 8.19 -7.27 6.37
CA GLN A 284 8.12 -7.51 4.94
C GLN A 284 6.70 -7.35 4.44
N LEU A 285 6.51 -6.46 3.48
CA LEU A 285 5.30 -6.41 2.69
C LEU A 285 5.39 -7.49 1.61
N ILE A 286 4.34 -8.30 1.50
CA ILE A 286 4.22 -9.35 0.49
C ILE A 286 2.96 -9.05 -0.32
N LEU A 287 3.12 -8.78 -1.61
CA LEU A 287 2.01 -8.51 -2.52
C LEU A 287 1.41 -9.83 -3.00
N ILE A 288 0.11 -9.98 -2.84
CA ILE A 288 -0.61 -11.21 -3.18
C ILE A 288 -1.44 -10.97 -4.44
N SER A 289 -2.28 -9.95 -4.43
CA SER A 289 -3.09 -9.49 -5.55
C SER A 289 -3.32 -7.97 -5.47
N GLU A 290 -4.09 -7.41 -6.40
CA GLU A 290 -4.48 -5.99 -6.34
C GLU A 290 -5.38 -5.68 -5.12
N ASP A 291 -6.17 -6.66 -4.68
CA ASP A 291 -7.13 -6.53 -3.58
C ASP A 291 -6.67 -7.15 -2.26
N SER A 292 -5.45 -7.71 -2.22
CA SER A 292 -4.91 -8.32 -1.02
C SER A 292 -3.40 -8.26 -0.93
N PHE A 293 -2.89 -8.04 0.27
CA PHE A 293 -1.47 -8.12 0.58
C PHE A 293 -1.29 -8.64 2.01
N SER A 294 -0.05 -8.89 2.41
CA SER A 294 0.26 -9.17 3.81
C SER A 294 1.49 -8.44 4.30
N MET A 295 1.54 -8.18 5.60
CA MET A 295 2.71 -7.64 6.29
C MET A 295 3.19 -8.68 7.30
N ALA A 296 4.48 -9.03 7.25
CA ALA A 296 5.10 -9.98 8.17
C ALA A 296 6.08 -9.26 9.09
N TRP A 297 5.92 -9.40 10.42
CA TRP A 297 6.83 -8.90 11.44
C TRP A 297 7.86 -9.99 11.75
N LEU A 298 9.07 -9.85 11.20
CA LEU A 298 10.06 -10.93 11.21
C LEU A 298 10.48 -11.35 12.63
N PRO A 299 10.80 -10.42 13.56
CA PRO A 299 11.21 -10.81 14.90
C PRO A 299 10.11 -11.52 15.70
N LEU A 300 8.83 -11.25 15.38
CA LEU A 300 7.69 -11.83 16.07
C LEU A 300 7.17 -13.11 15.40
N GLY A 301 7.60 -13.41 14.17
CA GLY A 301 7.05 -14.52 13.39
C GLY A 301 5.54 -14.39 13.12
N CYS A 302 5.01 -13.15 13.12
CA CYS A 302 3.60 -12.86 12.90
C CYS A 302 3.39 -12.33 11.48
N GLN A 303 2.31 -12.77 10.82
CA GLN A 303 1.92 -12.30 9.49
C GLN A 303 0.44 -11.92 9.50
N ILE A 304 0.15 -10.70 9.05
CA ILE A 304 -1.20 -10.16 8.97
C ILE A 304 -1.57 -10.00 7.50
N PHE A 305 -2.70 -10.59 7.12
CA PHE A 305 -3.29 -10.44 5.79
C PHE A 305 -4.26 -9.27 5.79
N PHE A 306 -4.18 -8.46 4.75
CA PHE A 306 -5.03 -7.31 4.51
C PHE A 306 -5.84 -7.52 3.24
N GLY A 307 -7.12 -7.18 3.31
CA GLY A 307 -8.02 -7.15 2.16
C GLY A 307 -8.81 -5.85 2.12
N ARG A 308 -9.30 -5.49 0.93
CA ARG A 308 -10.22 -4.36 0.75
C ARG A 308 -11.53 -4.64 1.51
N PRO A 309 -11.95 -3.79 2.46
CA PRO A 309 -13.23 -3.94 3.12
C PRO A 309 -14.37 -3.52 2.17
N SER A 310 -15.56 -4.11 2.37
CA SER A 310 -16.76 -3.56 1.73
C SER A 310 -17.10 -2.18 2.33
N PRO A 311 -17.83 -1.32 1.60
CA PRO A 311 -18.29 -0.04 2.15
C PRO A 311 -19.10 -0.19 3.44
N GLU A 312 -19.96 -1.21 3.52
CA GLU A 312 -20.79 -1.50 4.69
C GLU A 312 -19.94 -1.89 5.89
N LEU A 313 -18.95 -2.77 5.67
CA LEU A 313 -18.02 -3.17 6.71
C LEU A 313 -17.19 -1.98 7.21
N SER A 314 -16.74 -1.13 6.29
CA SER A 314 -15.97 0.08 6.62
C SER A 314 -16.78 1.01 7.53
N ILE A 315 -18.03 1.29 7.15
CA ILE A 315 -18.95 2.10 7.95
C ILE A 315 -19.22 1.45 9.31
N ALA A 316 -19.46 0.14 9.35
CA ALA A 316 -19.72 -0.59 10.59
C ALA A 316 -18.53 -0.53 11.56
N MET A 317 -17.30 -0.71 11.06
CA MET A 317 -16.08 -0.62 11.85
C MET A 317 -15.83 0.80 12.36
N MET A 318 -16.03 1.82 11.51
CA MET A 318 -15.90 3.22 11.92
C MET A 318 -16.94 3.61 13.00
N LYS A 319 -18.20 3.20 12.83
CA LYS A 319 -19.25 3.42 13.83
C LYS A 319 -18.91 2.78 15.17
N LYS A 320 -18.49 1.51 15.15
CA LYS A 320 -18.08 0.79 16.37
C LYS A 320 -16.91 1.49 17.08
N SER A 321 -15.92 1.97 16.32
CA SER A 321 -14.79 2.72 16.87
C SER A 321 -15.24 4.05 17.49
N MET A 322 -16.15 4.79 16.84
CA MET A 322 -16.72 6.03 17.38
C MET A 322 -17.54 5.77 18.65
N GLU A 323 -18.38 4.73 18.69
CA GLU A 323 -19.16 4.36 19.87
C GLU A 323 -18.27 4.02 21.08
N GLN A 324 -17.13 3.35 20.84
CA GLN A 324 -16.15 3.07 21.89
C GLN A 324 -15.55 4.35 22.47
N LYS A 325 -15.21 5.33 21.61
CA LYS A 325 -14.73 6.65 22.06
C LYS A 325 -15.79 7.39 22.86
N LEU A 326 -17.02 7.44 22.34
CA LEU A 326 -18.14 8.12 23.01
C LEU A 326 -18.42 7.54 24.39
N LYS A 327 -18.40 6.21 24.56
CA LYS A 327 -18.62 5.56 25.87
C LYS A 327 -17.59 5.96 26.93
N LYS A 328 -16.36 6.26 26.53
CA LYS A 328 -15.30 6.67 27.45
C LYS A 328 -15.38 8.16 27.76
N ASP A 329 -15.62 8.94 26.72
CA ASP A 329 -15.71 10.39 26.85
C ASP A 329 -17.03 10.81 27.50
N ASP A 330 -18.07 9.98 27.55
CA ASP A 330 -19.42 10.44 27.96
C ASP A 330 -19.43 11.12 29.34
N VAL A 331 -18.65 10.64 30.31
CA VAL A 331 -18.60 11.28 31.63
C VAL A 331 -17.74 12.54 31.64
N ASP A 332 -16.56 12.51 31.02
CA ASP A 332 -15.61 13.64 31.08
C ASP A 332 -15.94 14.73 30.05
N TYR A 333 -16.46 14.35 28.88
CA TYR A 333 -17.06 15.22 27.89
C TYR A 333 -18.37 15.80 28.40
N SER A 334 -19.28 15.02 29.00
CA SER A 334 -20.48 15.61 29.64
C SER A 334 -20.10 16.54 30.77
N LYS A 335 -19.09 16.23 31.59
CA LYS A 335 -18.56 17.16 32.60
C LYS A 335 -17.96 18.42 31.98
N LYS A 336 -17.18 18.29 30.91
CA LYS A 336 -16.54 19.43 30.24
C LYS A 336 -17.59 20.32 29.56
N HIS A 337 -18.55 19.73 28.87
CA HIS A 337 -19.68 20.41 28.26
C HIS A 337 -20.55 21.09 29.32
N ALA A 338 -20.92 20.38 30.40
CA ALA A 338 -21.68 20.96 31.50
C ALA A 338 -20.93 22.12 32.18
N LYS A 339 -19.60 21.98 32.36
CA LYS A 339 -18.74 23.06 32.86
C LYS A 339 -18.75 24.27 31.92
N GLN A 340 -18.65 24.06 30.62
CA GLN A 340 -18.74 25.13 29.61
C GLN A 340 -20.10 25.85 29.66
N CYS A 341 -21.21 25.10 29.74
CA CYS A 341 -22.54 25.69 29.91
C CYS A 341 -22.64 26.52 31.21
N PHE A 342 -22.03 26.04 32.30
CA PHE A 342 -22.00 26.74 33.57
C PHE A 342 -21.18 28.04 33.48
N GLU A 343 -19.99 27.99 32.87
CA GLU A 343 -19.14 29.17 32.64
C GLU A 343 -19.86 30.22 31.78
N SER A 344 -20.46 29.83 30.65
CA SER A 344 -21.24 30.74 29.80
C SER A 344 -22.45 31.37 30.52
N THR A 345 -23.08 30.63 31.44
CA THR A 345 -24.21 31.15 32.23
C THR A 345 -23.72 32.17 33.27
N VAL A 346 -22.57 31.92 33.90
CA VAL A 346 -21.95 32.87 34.84
C VAL A 346 -21.58 34.17 34.12
N ASP A 347 -20.96 34.08 32.94
CA ASP A 347 -20.61 35.25 32.14
C ASP A 347 -21.85 36.05 31.74
N ALA A 348 -22.94 35.39 31.32
CA ALA A 348 -24.21 36.05 30.99
C ALA A 348 -24.87 36.75 32.21
N ILE A 349 -24.70 36.21 33.42
CA ILE A 349 -25.18 36.85 34.65
C ILE A 349 -24.29 38.04 35.04
N CYS A 350 -22.98 37.94 34.85
CA CYS A 350 -22.03 38.99 35.17
C CYS A 350 -22.05 40.16 34.18
N ASP A 351 -22.29 39.90 32.90
CA ASP A 351 -22.52 40.93 31.88
C ASP A 351 -23.93 41.54 31.94
N GLY A 352 -24.81 40.97 32.79
CA GLY A 352 -26.05 41.58 33.28
C GLY A 352 -25.82 42.79 34.22
N SER A 353 -24.75 43.55 34.00
CA SER A 353 -24.56 44.89 34.55
C SER A 353 -25.66 45.80 34.03
N LEU A 354 -26.81 45.81 34.71
CA LEU A 354 -27.63 46.96 35.12
C LEU A 354 -27.65 48.20 34.20
N ASN A 355 -27.71 48.02 32.89
CA ASN A 355 -28.26 49.04 32.02
C ASN A 355 -29.77 48.81 32.01
N ASP A 356 -30.40 49.43 33.01
CA ASP A 356 -31.83 49.55 33.27
C ASP A 356 -32.53 50.32 32.13
N SER A 357 -32.40 49.84 30.88
CA SER A 357 -33.19 50.35 29.76
C SER A 357 -34.46 49.51 29.68
N SER A 358 -35.53 50.09 30.18
CA SER A 358 -36.90 49.60 30.28
C SER A 358 -37.62 49.34 28.93
N ASP A 359 -36.91 48.88 27.89
CA ASP A 359 -37.47 48.63 26.56
C ASP A 359 -37.36 47.14 26.19
N SER A 360 -38.03 46.27 26.95
CA SER A 360 -38.22 44.87 26.51
C SER A 360 -39.39 44.82 25.52
N CYS A 361 -39.09 44.96 24.23
CA CYS A 361 -40.03 44.66 23.16
C CYS A 361 -40.20 43.14 23.01
N ILE A 362 -40.99 42.52 23.90
CA ILE A 362 -41.64 41.24 23.57
C ILE A 362 -42.85 41.62 22.74
N ILE A 363 -42.69 41.56 21.42
CA ILE A 363 -43.82 41.66 20.48
C ILE A 363 -44.46 40.26 20.47
N PHE A 364 -45.61 40.13 21.12
CA PHE A 364 -46.51 39.01 20.86
C PHE A 364 -47.14 39.25 19.49
N GLU A 365 -46.66 38.53 18.47
CA GLU A 365 -47.38 38.41 17.20
C GLU A 365 -48.50 37.38 17.39
N ASP A 366 -49.58 37.81 18.03
CA ASP A 366 -50.90 37.19 17.88
C ASP A 366 -51.44 37.65 16.52
N ASP A 367 -51.31 36.82 15.48
CA ASP A 367 -52.27 36.68 14.37
C ASP A 367 -51.68 35.87 13.21
N ILE A 368 -51.83 34.54 13.26
CA ILE A 368 -51.93 33.74 12.02
C ILE A 368 -53.20 32.90 12.13
N SER A 369 -54.25 33.47 11.55
CA SER A 369 -55.56 32.88 11.34
C SER A 369 -55.51 31.76 10.30
N CYS A 370 -56.37 30.78 10.54
CA CYS A 370 -56.70 29.65 9.69
C CYS A 370 -57.07 30.07 8.27
N PHE A 371 -56.66 29.28 7.28
CA PHE A 371 -57.44 29.09 6.05
C PHE A 371 -57.56 27.59 5.76
N GLU A 372 -58.78 27.22 5.36
CA GLU A 372 -59.30 25.90 4.97
C GLU A 372 -58.61 25.27 3.77
#